data_AF-A0A445FW13-F1
#
_entry.id   AF-A0A445FW13-F1
#
_cell.length_a   1.000
_cell.length_b   1.000
_cell.length_c   1.000
_cell.angle_alpha   90.00
_cell.angle_beta   90.00
_cell.angle_gamma   90.00
#
_symmetry.space_group_name_H-M   'P 1'
#
loop_
_entity.id
_entity.type
_entity.pdbx_description
1 polymer ?
#
loop_
_entity_poly.entity_id
_entity_poly.type
_entity_poly.pdbx_seq_one_letter_code
_entity_poly.pdbx_strand_id
1 'polypeptide(L)'
;MANQSPPFGTPLIGLQYCAPDPVDLIITKERTIRDNFTVTDVKGNIVFTVQSSLVTFVTPRQHLFLLDADGNPLVHLRRALLAANDNWKAFRGRSTESKDLIFIRKPSSFFQLREKLNVFLANNTTEVCDFKVKATRIGYRSWNVYIGESDIVVAQVIYF
;
A
#
# COMPACT_ATOMS: atom_id res chain seq x y z
N MET A 1 -4.89 -26.51 4.87
CA MET A 1 -3.80 -26.40 3.88
C MET A 1 -3.32 -24.95 3.95
N ALA A 2 -2.09 -24.71 4.37
CA ALA A 2 -1.55 -23.35 4.43
C ALA A 2 -1.25 -22.89 3.00
N ASN A 3 -1.82 -21.76 2.57
CA ASN A 3 -1.29 -21.10 1.38
C ASN A 3 0.15 -20.72 1.69
N GLN A 4 1.06 -21.12 0.80
CA GLN A 4 2.44 -20.65 0.84
C GLN A 4 2.41 -19.12 0.76
N SER A 5 3.20 -18.45 1.60
CA SER A 5 3.50 -17.02 1.44
C SER A 5 3.82 -16.76 -0.03
N PRO A 6 3.41 -15.63 -0.62
CA PRO A 6 3.57 -15.39 -2.05
C PRO A 6 4.99 -15.74 -2.47
N PRO A 7 5.17 -16.61 -3.50
CA PRO A 7 6.50 -17.02 -3.90
C PRO A 7 7.29 -15.78 -4.26
N PHE A 8 8.52 -15.70 -3.72
CA PHE A 8 9.45 -14.60 -3.95
C PHE A 8 9.44 -14.23 -5.44
N GLY A 9 9.12 -12.97 -5.75
CA GLY A 9 9.12 -12.46 -7.12
C GLY A 9 7.77 -12.48 -7.85
N THR A 10 6.65 -12.78 -7.20
CA THR A 10 5.33 -12.61 -7.86
C THR A 10 4.94 -11.13 -7.93
N PRO A 11 4.79 -10.53 -9.12
CA PRO A 11 4.35 -9.15 -9.25
C PRO A 11 2.88 -8.99 -8.81
N LEU A 12 2.60 -8.00 -7.94
CA LEU A 12 1.23 -7.74 -7.46
C LEU A 12 0.40 -6.92 -8.46
N ILE A 13 1.02 -5.94 -9.09
CA ILE A 13 0.37 -5.02 -10.05
C ILE A 13 0.75 -5.41 -11.47
N GLY A 14 2.05 -5.53 -11.76
CA GLY A 14 2.58 -5.93 -13.06
C GLY A 14 4.11 -5.99 -13.05
N LEU A 15 4.68 -6.81 -13.94
CA LEU A 15 6.13 -7.04 -14.04
C LEU A 15 6.91 -5.77 -14.38
N GLN A 16 6.30 -4.83 -15.10
CA GLN A 16 6.90 -3.54 -15.45
C GLN A 16 7.21 -2.66 -14.23
N TYR A 17 6.64 -2.97 -13.06
CA TYR A 17 6.92 -2.28 -11.80
C TYR A 17 7.89 -3.06 -10.90
N CYS A 18 8.55 -4.09 -11.44
CA CYS A 18 9.62 -4.83 -10.78
C CYS A 18 10.96 -4.40 -11.38
N ALA A 19 11.92 -4.09 -10.52
CA ALA A 19 13.29 -3.81 -10.90
C ALA A 19 14.23 -4.88 -10.32
N PRO A 20 15.35 -5.20 -10.98
CA PRO A 20 16.34 -6.16 -10.48
C PRO A 20 17.07 -5.61 -9.24
N ASP A 21 17.27 -4.30 -9.19
CA ASP A 21 17.98 -3.60 -8.13
C ASP A 21 17.01 -2.79 -7.26
N PRO A 22 17.39 -2.46 -6.01
CA PRO A 22 16.61 -1.56 -5.16
C PRO A 22 16.37 -0.20 -5.84
N VAL A 23 15.13 0.29 -5.73
CA VAL A 23 14.71 1.58 -6.30
C VAL A 23 14.37 2.55 -5.17
N ASP A 24 15.08 3.68 -5.15
CA ASP A 24 14.79 4.77 -4.24
C ASP A 24 13.71 5.69 -4.83
N LEU A 25 12.65 5.91 -4.07
CA LEU A 25 11.51 6.75 -4.44
C LEU A 25 11.31 7.86 -3.41
N ILE A 26 10.96 9.04 -3.89
CA ILE A 26 10.66 10.22 -3.08
C ILE A 26 9.16 10.49 -3.15
N ILE A 27 8.50 10.48 -2.00
CA ILE A 27 7.06 10.76 -1.89
C ILE A 27 6.88 12.19 -1.38
N THR A 28 6.26 13.04 -2.19
CA THR A 28 5.97 14.44 -1.84
C THR A 28 4.46 14.64 -1.72
N LYS A 29 4.00 15.16 -0.58
CA LYS A 29 2.60 15.59 -0.44
C LYS A 29 2.40 16.94 -1.15
N GLU A 30 1.39 17.02 -2.01
CA GLU A 30 1.03 18.28 -2.64
C GLU A 30 0.46 19.27 -1.61
N ARG A 31 0.69 20.57 -1.81
CA ARG A 31 0.14 21.64 -0.95
C ARG A 31 -1.34 21.90 -1.25
N THR A 32 -2.17 20.88 -1.12
CA THR A 32 -3.62 20.97 -1.28
C THR A 32 -4.34 20.42 -0.05
N ILE A 33 -5.64 20.71 0.07
CA ILE A 33 -6.50 20.13 1.12
C ILE A 33 -6.70 18.63 0.87
N ARG A 34 -6.44 18.16 -0.34
CA ARG A 34 -6.59 16.75 -0.72
C ARG A 34 -5.35 15.97 -0.35
N ASP A 35 -5.55 14.68 -0.12
CA ASP A 35 -4.46 13.72 0.01
C ASP A 35 -3.92 13.33 -1.36
N ASN A 36 -3.28 14.30 -2.02
CA ASN A 36 -2.56 14.11 -3.27
C ASN A 36 -1.06 14.01 -3.01
N PHE A 37 -0.40 13.13 -3.73
CA PHE A 37 1.05 12.91 -3.63
C PHE A 37 1.68 12.72 -5.00
N THR A 38 2.92 13.16 -5.13
CA THR A 38 3.78 12.85 -6.27
C THR A 38 4.88 11.91 -5.81
N VAL A 39 5.12 10.85 -6.57
CA VAL A 39 6.20 9.89 -6.33
C VAL A 39 7.21 10.02 -7.47
N THR A 40 8.44 10.39 -7.15
CA THR A 40 9.51 10.53 -8.12
C THR A 40 10.65 9.55 -7.87
N ASP A 41 11.46 9.30 -8.89
CA ASP A 41 12.79 8.72 -8.70
C ASP A 41 13.76 9.77 -8.11
N VAL A 42 14.98 9.34 -7.82
CA VAL A 42 16.07 10.21 -7.32
C VAL A 42 16.54 11.29 -8.31
N LYS A 43 16.18 11.16 -9.58
CA LYS A 43 16.48 12.14 -10.64
C LYS A 43 15.35 13.18 -10.79
N GLY A 44 14.23 12.99 -10.08
CA GLY A 44 13.06 13.86 -10.14
C GLY A 44 12.05 13.50 -11.22
N ASN A 45 12.22 12.35 -11.89
CA ASN A 45 11.22 11.88 -12.86
C ASN A 45 10.00 11.34 -12.11
N ILE A 46 8.80 11.71 -12.55
CA ILE A 46 7.56 11.20 -11.97
C ILE A 46 7.42 9.72 -12.33
N VAL A 47 7.30 8.87 -11.30
CA VAL A 47 7.05 7.43 -11.45
C VAL A 47 5.58 7.13 -11.22
N PHE A 48 5.00 7.76 -10.19
CA PHE A 48 3.58 7.63 -9.88
C PHE A 48 3.00 8.94 -9.37
N THR A 49 1.68 9.06 -9.47
CA THR A 49 0.93 10.06 -8.73
C THR A 49 -0.17 9.38 -7.91
N VAL A 50 -0.51 9.98 -6.77
CA VAL A 50 -1.64 9.57 -5.95
C VAL A 50 -2.63 10.71 -5.91
N GLN A 51 -3.86 10.44 -6.33
CA GLN A 51 -4.91 11.45 -6.36
C GLN A 51 -6.13 11.05 -5.52
N SER A 52 -6.61 11.99 -4.72
CA SER A 52 -7.87 11.82 -3.98
C SER A 52 -9.08 12.11 -4.86
N SER A 53 -10.05 11.18 -4.83
CA SER A 53 -11.30 11.30 -5.58
C SER A 53 -12.19 12.40 -5.01
N LEU A 54 -12.89 13.13 -5.89
CA LEU A 54 -14.00 14.00 -5.52
C LEU A 54 -15.11 13.26 -4.75
N VAL A 55 -15.28 11.97 -5.05
CA VAL A 55 -16.28 11.11 -4.41
C VAL A 55 -16.03 10.97 -2.90
N THR A 56 -14.79 11.21 -2.43
CA THR A 56 -14.46 11.26 -0.99
C THR A 56 -15.23 12.34 -0.24
N PHE A 57 -15.63 13.43 -0.88
CA PHE A 57 -16.39 14.51 -0.22
C PHE A 57 -17.90 14.23 -0.10
N VAL A 58 -18.42 13.32 -0.93
CA VAL A 58 -19.85 12.98 -0.97
C VAL A 58 -20.14 11.56 -0.46
N THR A 59 -19.10 10.80 -0.13
CA THR A 59 -19.22 9.48 0.48
C THR A 59 -18.44 9.44 1.79
N PRO A 60 -18.87 8.63 2.78
CA PRO A 60 -18.14 8.45 4.04
C PRO A 60 -16.82 7.67 3.86
N ARG A 61 -16.43 7.34 2.63
CA ARG A 61 -15.25 6.52 2.32
C ARG A 61 -14.19 7.40 1.68
N GLN A 62 -12.95 7.17 2.06
CA GLN A 62 -11.82 7.77 1.37
C GLN A 62 -11.45 6.94 0.15
N HIS A 63 -11.29 7.61 -0.98
CA HIS A 63 -10.97 7.03 -2.28
C HIS A 63 -9.71 7.70 -2.83
N LEU A 64 -8.64 6.92 -2.97
CA LEU A 64 -7.37 7.35 -3.57
C LEU A 64 -7.07 6.49 -4.79
N PHE A 65 -6.45 7.08 -5.81
CA PHE A 65 -5.99 6.37 -7.00
C PHE A 65 -4.48 6.53 -7.14
N LEU A 66 -3.77 5.42 -7.25
CA LEU A 66 -2.39 5.37 -7.72
C LEU A 66 -2.41 5.33 -9.24
N LEU A 67 -1.77 6.30 -9.87
CA LEU A 67 -1.65 6.43 -11.32
C LEU A 67 -0.19 6.24 -11.74
N ASP A 68 0.04 5.71 -12.94
CA ASP A 68 1.37 5.72 -13.56
C ASP A 68 1.79 7.14 -14.01
N ALA A 69 2.98 7.25 -14.59
CA ALA A 69 3.53 8.51 -15.09
C ALA A 69 2.67 9.13 -16.21
N ASP A 70 1.91 8.33 -16.95
CA ASP A 70 1.01 8.77 -18.03
C ASP A 70 -0.40 9.12 -17.52
N GLY A 71 -0.66 8.94 -16.22
CA GLY A 71 -1.96 9.22 -15.59
C GLY A 71 -2.96 8.06 -15.68
N ASN A 72 -2.55 6.87 -16.11
CA ASN A 72 -3.42 5.71 -16.13
C ASN A 72 -3.61 5.15 -14.71
N PRO A 73 -4.83 4.82 -14.31
CA PRO A 73 -5.10 4.28 -12.99
C PRO A 73 -4.60 2.84 -12.86
N LEU A 74 -3.73 2.60 -11.88
CA LEU A 74 -3.18 1.28 -11.57
C LEU A 74 -3.92 0.64 -10.40
N VAL A 75 -4.09 1.40 -9.32
CA VAL A 75 -4.68 0.92 -8.07
C VAL A 75 -5.68 1.92 -7.53
N HIS A 76 -6.86 1.42 -7.18
CA HIS A 76 -7.87 2.15 -6.43
C HIS A 76 -7.81 1.71 -4.96
N LEU A 77 -7.37 2.61 -4.10
CA LEU A 77 -7.36 2.45 -2.65
C LEU A 77 -8.66 3.01 -2.06
N ARG A 78 -9.40 2.16 -1.36
CA ARG A 78 -10.69 2.52 -0.75
C ARG A 78 -10.71 2.18 0.72
N ARG A 79 -10.99 3.17 1.57
CA ARG A 79 -11.20 2.96 3.01
C ARG A 79 -12.55 2.30 3.27
N ALA A 80 -12.59 1.37 4.21
CA ALA A 80 -13.82 0.75 4.69
C ALA A 80 -14.74 1.77 5.39
N LEU A 81 -16.06 1.49 5.40
CA LEU A 81 -17.09 2.37 5.97
C LEU A 81 -16.99 2.56 7.49
N LEU A 82 -16.64 1.49 8.20
CA LEU A 82 -16.65 1.49 9.65
C LEU A 82 -15.35 2.14 10.14
N ALA A 83 -15.42 3.40 10.52
CA ALA A 83 -14.29 4.21 10.99
C ALA A 83 -13.49 3.57 12.16
N ALA A 84 -14.11 2.65 12.90
CA ALA A 84 -13.45 1.88 13.96
C ALA A 84 -12.38 0.90 13.43
N ASN A 85 -12.53 0.44 12.18
CA ASN A 85 -11.58 -0.44 11.53
C ASN A 85 -10.97 0.36 10.37
N ASP A 86 -9.78 0.93 10.56
CA ASP A 86 -9.01 1.63 9.52
C ASP A 86 -8.51 0.63 8.46
N ASN A 87 -9.44 -0.07 7.80
CA ASN A 87 -9.17 -1.07 6.81
C ASN A 87 -9.20 -0.42 5.44
N TRP A 88 -8.20 -0.73 4.62
CA TRP A 88 -8.11 -0.28 3.25
C TRP A 88 -8.16 -1.47 2.31
N LYS A 89 -8.87 -1.32 1.19
CA LYS A 89 -8.89 -2.30 0.11
C LYS A 89 -8.23 -1.69 -1.12
N ALA A 90 -7.37 -2.44 -1.77
CA ALA A 90 -6.72 -2.07 -3.02
C ALA A 90 -7.35 -2.88 -4.16
N PHE A 91 -7.82 -2.20 -5.20
CA PHE A 91 -8.41 -2.81 -6.39
C PHE A 91 -7.61 -2.44 -7.64
N ARG A 92 -7.64 -3.28 -8.67
CA ARG A 92 -7.03 -2.99 -9.97
C ARG A 92 -7.77 -1.86 -10.70
N GLY A 93 -7.00 -0.99 -11.33
CA GLY A 93 -7.52 0.13 -12.13
C GLY A 93 -8.44 1.05 -11.32
N ARG A 94 -9.63 1.32 -11.85
CA ARG A 94 -10.69 2.09 -11.17
C ARG A 94 -11.76 1.21 -10.52
N SER A 95 -11.58 -0.11 -10.52
CA SER A 95 -12.62 -1.04 -10.08
C SER A 95 -12.89 -0.97 -8.57
N THR A 96 -14.02 -1.52 -8.16
CA THR A 96 -14.32 -1.86 -6.75
C THR A 96 -14.91 -3.26 -6.61
N GLU A 97 -14.85 -4.06 -7.69
CA GLU A 97 -15.36 -5.43 -7.71
C GLU A 97 -14.44 -6.38 -6.95
N SER A 98 -15.02 -7.44 -6.39
CA SER A 98 -14.25 -8.45 -5.65
C SER A 98 -13.19 -9.15 -6.50
N LYS A 99 -13.48 -9.39 -7.79
CA LYS A 99 -12.54 -10.01 -8.74
C LYS A 99 -11.28 -9.18 -8.99
N ASP A 100 -11.38 -7.87 -8.79
CA ASP A 100 -10.28 -6.92 -9.01
C ASP A 100 -9.54 -6.57 -7.72
N LEU A 101 -9.90 -7.18 -6.59
CA LEU A 101 -9.21 -7.00 -5.33
C LEU A 101 -7.76 -7.51 -5.45
N ILE A 102 -6.80 -6.69 -5.05
CA ILE A 102 -5.37 -7.04 -5.00
C ILE A 102 -5.01 -7.44 -3.57
N PHE A 103 -5.32 -6.57 -2.60
CA PHE A 103 -5.05 -6.82 -1.19
C PHE A 103 -5.98 -6.03 -0.27
N ILE A 104 -6.01 -6.45 0.99
CA ILE A 104 -6.65 -5.78 2.10
C ILE A 104 -5.57 -5.43 3.12
N ARG A 105 -5.49 -4.15 3.49
CA ARG A 105 -4.65 -3.65 4.57
C ARG A 105 -5.50 -3.46 5.81
N LYS A 106 -5.09 -4.04 6.94
CA LYS A 106 -5.72 -3.90 8.25
C LYS A 106 -4.74 -3.27 9.24
N PRO A 107 -5.20 -2.47 10.21
CA PRO A 107 -4.35 -2.06 11.30
C PRO A 107 -3.95 -3.28 12.13
N SER A 108 -2.73 -3.28 12.67
CA SER A 108 -2.34 -4.26 13.69
C SER A 108 -3.15 -4.03 14.97
N SER A 109 -3.30 -5.08 15.77
CA SER A 109 -3.94 -4.94 17.09
C SER A 109 -3.13 -3.97 17.97
N PHE A 110 -3.83 -3.09 18.71
CA PHE A 110 -3.25 -2.02 19.54
C PHE A 110 -2.20 -2.48 20.56
N PHE A 111 -2.11 -3.79 20.85
CA PHE A 111 -1.14 -4.35 21.78
C PHE A 111 0.26 -4.56 21.19
N GLN A 112 0.42 -4.52 19.87
CA GLN A 112 1.72 -4.65 19.22
C GLN A 112 2.34 -3.27 18.97
N LEU A 113 3.10 -2.76 19.94
CA LEU A 113 3.64 -1.40 19.93
C LEU A 113 4.43 -1.00 18.65
N ARG A 114 5.03 -1.99 17.96
CA ARG A 114 5.89 -1.80 16.78
C ARG A 114 5.23 -2.16 15.46
N GLU A 115 4.33 -3.13 15.45
CA GLU A 115 3.59 -3.50 14.23
C GLU A 115 2.54 -2.43 14.00
N LYS A 116 2.45 -1.89 12.78
CA LYS A 116 1.46 -0.86 12.45
C LYS A 116 0.31 -1.41 11.63
N LEU A 117 0.63 -2.25 10.66
CA LEU A 117 -0.31 -2.66 9.62
C LEU A 117 0.03 -4.06 9.12
N ASN A 118 -1.01 -4.82 8.78
CA ASN A 118 -0.95 -6.12 8.14
C ASN A 118 -1.62 -6.06 6.77
N VAL A 119 -1.00 -6.70 5.78
CA VAL A 119 -1.50 -6.79 4.41
C VAL A 119 -1.83 -8.24 4.08
N PHE A 120 -3.02 -8.46 3.56
CA PHE A 120 -3.55 -9.75 3.15
C PHE A 120 -3.86 -9.67 1.66
N LEU A 121 -3.20 -10.49 0.84
CA LEU A 121 -3.48 -10.61 -0.58
C LEU A 121 -4.87 -11.20 -0.81
N ALA A 122 -5.49 -10.88 -1.95
CA ALA A 122 -6.87 -11.30 -2.23
C ALA A 122 -7.05 -12.83 -2.31
N ASN A 123 -6.00 -13.56 -2.68
CA ASN A 123 -5.98 -15.02 -2.73
C ASN A 123 -5.61 -15.67 -1.39
N ASN A 124 -5.33 -14.88 -0.35
CA ASN A 124 -5.01 -15.40 0.96
C ASN A 124 -6.29 -15.86 1.67
N THR A 125 -6.40 -17.17 1.88
CA THR A 125 -7.51 -17.82 2.59
C THR A 125 -7.15 -18.17 4.04
N THR A 126 -5.99 -17.71 4.52
CA THR A 126 -5.48 -17.94 5.87
C THR A 126 -5.60 -16.68 6.72
N GLU A 127 -5.39 -16.81 8.02
CA GLU A 127 -5.36 -15.67 8.94
C GLU A 127 -3.96 -15.05 9.09
N VAL A 128 -2.95 -15.60 8.42
CA VAL A 128 -1.57 -15.10 8.44
C VAL A 128 -1.42 -14.05 7.34
N CYS A 129 -0.89 -12.87 7.68
CA CYS A 129 -0.68 -11.81 6.70
C CYS A 129 0.47 -12.13 5.73
N ASP A 130 0.37 -11.64 4.50
CA ASP A 130 1.39 -11.79 3.46
C ASP A 130 2.49 -10.74 3.56
N PHE A 131 2.16 -9.56 4.11
CA PHE A 131 3.15 -8.54 4.43
C PHE A 131 2.86 -7.85 5.76
N LYS A 132 3.93 -7.47 6.46
CA LYS A 132 3.88 -6.74 7.72
C LYS A 132 4.63 -5.42 7.61
N VAL A 133 4.00 -4.35 8.11
CA VAL A 133 4.67 -3.05 8.26
C VAL A 133 5.02 -2.85 9.73
N LYS A 134 6.31 -2.80 10.03
CA LYS A 134 6.82 -2.61 11.39
C LYS A 134 7.65 -1.32 11.47
N ALA A 135 7.48 -0.59 12.56
CA ALA A 135 8.40 0.48 12.91
C ALA A 135 9.77 -0.10 13.25
N THR A 136 10.83 0.52 12.73
CA THR A 136 12.22 0.08 12.97
C THR A 136 12.58 0.14 14.45
N ARG A 137 12.13 1.19 15.16
CA ARG A 137 12.28 1.35 16.61
C ARG A 137 11.17 2.24 17.18
N ILE A 138 10.93 2.15 18.48
CA ILE A 138 9.91 2.94 19.20
C ILE A 138 10.24 4.44 19.09
N GLY A 139 9.31 5.24 18.59
CA GLY A 139 9.47 6.70 18.42
C GLY A 139 10.09 7.16 17.10
N TYR A 140 10.32 6.25 16.14
CA TYR A 140 11.04 6.56 14.90
C TYR A 140 10.13 6.93 13.73
N ARG A 141 10.72 7.69 12.83
CA ARG A 141 10.21 8.13 11.53
C ARG A 141 10.53 7.15 10.40
N SER A 142 10.80 5.87 10.67
CA SER A 142 11.01 4.89 9.60
C SER A 142 10.33 3.55 9.85
N TRP A 143 9.85 2.96 8.76
CA TRP A 143 9.09 1.71 8.74
C TRP A 143 9.69 0.75 7.72
N ASN A 144 9.67 -0.54 8.04
CA ASN A 144 10.06 -1.61 7.14
C ASN A 144 8.84 -2.45 6.78
N VAL A 145 8.80 -2.91 5.53
CA VAL A 145 7.81 -3.86 5.01
C VAL A 145 8.47 -5.22 4.91
N TYR A 146 7.91 -6.23 5.57
CA TYR A 146 8.39 -7.60 5.63
C TYR A 146 7.46 -8.54 4.87
N ILE A 147 8.00 -9.64 4.33
CA ILE A 147 7.18 -10.74 3.80
C ILE A 147 6.72 -11.62 4.97
N GLY A 148 5.40 -11.69 5.17
CA GLY A 148 4.75 -12.47 6.21
C GLY A 148 5.41 -12.31 7.58
N GLU A 149 5.73 -13.45 8.21
CA GLU A 149 6.46 -13.51 9.48
C GLU A 149 7.99 -13.64 9.32
N SER A 150 8.51 -13.53 8.10
CA SER A 150 9.96 -13.61 7.87
C SER A 150 10.67 -12.32 8.27
N ASP A 151 12.00 -12.40 8.38
CA ASP A 151 12.89 -11.24 8.57
C ASP A 151 13.29 -10.57 7.26
N ILE A 152 12.70 -10.97 6.13
CA ILE A 152 13.06 -10.44 4.81
C ILE A 152 12.31 -9.13 4.57
N VAL A 153 13.07 -8.05 4.43
CA VAL A 153 12.59 -6.70 4.14
C VAL A 153 12.49 -6.50 2.63
N VAL A 154 11.33 -6.05 2.15
CA VAL A 154 11.07 -5.76 0.73
C VAL A 154 10.95 -4.27 0.42
N ALA A 155 10.75 -3.44 1.44
CA ALA A 155 10.71 -1.99 1.31
C ALA A 155 11.00 -1.32 2.65
N GLN A 156 11.56 -0.11 2.57
CA GLN A 156 11.75 0.77 3.72
C GLN A 156 11.17 2.14 3.38
N VAL A 157 10.49 2.75 4.35
CA VAL A 157 9.95 4.10 4.28
C VAL A 157 10.63 4.93 5.36
N ILE A 158 11.18 6.09 4.98
CA ILE A 158 11.85 7.01 5.90
C ILE A 158 11.17 8.38 5.74
N TYR A 159 10.73 8.97 6.86
CA TYR A 159 10.23 10.33 6.91
C TYR A 159 11.37 11.27 7.33
N PHE A 160 11.68 12.24 6.48
CA PHE A 160 12.62 13.32 6.75
C PHE A 160 11.89 14.50 7.40
#